data_AF-A0A419E417-F1
#
_entry.id   AF-A0A419E417-F1
#
_cell.length_a   1.000
_cell.length_b   1.000
_cell.length_c   1.000
_cell.angle_alpha   90.00
_cell.angle_beta   90.00
_cell.angle_gamma   90.00
#
_symmetry.space_group_name_H-M   'P 1'
#
loop_
_entity.id
_entity.type
_entity.pdbx_description
1 polymer ?
#
loop_
_entity_poly.entity_id
_entity_poly.type
_entity_poly.pdbx_seq_one_letter_code
_entity_poly.pdbx_strand_id
1 'polypeptide(L)' 'MHIGNARSALYPFLLARRLGGKFILRIEDTDQKRYEPGAEQELIDGLHWLGLHYDEGPDIGG' A
#
# COMPACT_ATOMS: atom_id res chain seq x y z
N MET A 1 5.68 5.66 6.67
CA MET A 1 5.59 5.80 5.19
C MET A 1 6.54 6.90 4.68
N HIS A 2 7.25 6.69 3.57
CA HIS A 2 8.09 7.73 2.95
C HIS A 2 7.62 8.14 1.54
N ILE A 3 8.08 9.30 1.06
CA ILE A 3 7.67 9.90 -0.23
C ILE A 3 7.90 8.97 -1.44
N GLY A 4 8.99 8.20 -1.43
CA GLY A 4 9.24 7.17 -2.44
C GLY A 4 8.13 6.11 -2.53
N ASN A 5 7.60 5.63 -1.40
CA ASN A 5 6.50 4.66 -1.37
C ASN A 5 5.21 5.28 -1.91
N ALA A 6 4.91 6.52 -1.51
CA ALA A 6 3.75 7.25 -2.01
C ALA A 6 3.78 7.39 -3.54
N ARG A 7 4.92 7.78 -4.11
CA ARG A 7 5.10 7.86 -5.57
C ARG A 7 4.91 6.50 -6.23
N SER A 8 5.53 5.45 -5.68
CA SER A 8 5.44 4.09 -6.25
C SER A 8 4.04 3.50 -6.18
N ALA A 9 3.23 3.86 -5.17
CA ALA A 9 1.83 3.45 -5.04
C ALA A 9 0.90 4.25 -5.98
N LEU A 10 1.19 5.54 -6.19
CA LEU A 10 0.32 6.45 -6.97
C LEU A 10 0.14 5.98 -8.43
N TYR A 11 1.23 5.60 -9.11
CA TYR A 11 1.16 5.18 -10.52
C TYR A 11 0.29 3.92 -10.77
N PRO A 12 0.53 2.78 -10.10
CA PRO A 12 -0.31 1.60 -10.28
C PRO A 12 -1.75 1.85 -9.82
N PHE A 13 -1.98 2.65 -8.77
CA PHE A 13 -3.33 3.07 -8.38
C PHE A 13 -4.04 3.81 -9.51
N LEU A 14 -3.44 4.87 -10.06
CA LEU A 14 -4.03 5.65 -11.16
C LEU A 14 -4.24 4.80 -12.42
N LEU A 15 -3.30 3.91 -12.73
CA LEU A 15 -3.41 2.99 -13.85
C LEU A 15 -4.58 2.03 -13.69
N ALA A 16 -4.71 1.42 -12.50
CA ALA A 16 -5.83 0.54 -12.18
C ALA A 16 -7.16 1.27 -12.31
N ARG A 17 -7.29 2.48 -11.73
CA ARG A 17 -8.53 3.28 -11.84
C ARG A 17 -8.84 3.67 -13.28
N ARG A 18 -7.83 4.02 -14.08
CA ARG A 18 -8.01 4.35 -15.50
C ARG A 18 -8.47 3.17 -16.34
N LEU A 19 -8.01 1.97 -16.04
CA LEU A 19 -8.28 0.75 -16.81
C LEU A 19 -9.44 -0.08 -16.24
N GLY A 20 -10.07 0.35 -15.14
CA GLY A 20 -11.08 -0.45 -14.44
C GLY A 20 -10.51 -1.72 -13.79
N GLY A 21 -9.20 -1.72 -13.49
CA GLY A 21 -8.50 -2.81 -12.81
C GLY A 21 -8.56 -2.67 -11.28
N LYS A 22 -7.85 -3.58 -10.60
CA LYS A 22 -7.68 -3.58 -9.14
C LYS A 22 -6.28 -3.11 -8.74
N PHE A 23 -6.20 -2.39 -7.63
CA PHE A 23 -4.99 -2.01 -6.95
C PHE A 23 -4.87 -2.82 -5.64
N ILE A 24 -3.82 -3.64 -5.51
CA ILE A 24 -3.64 -4.58 -4.41
C ILE A 24 -2.47 -4.14 -3.54
N LEU A 25 -2.67 -4.08 -2.22
CA LEU A 25 -1.61 -3.87 -1.25
C LEU A 25 -1.07 -5.21 -0.77
N ARG A 26 0.24 -5.44 -0.92
CA ARG A 26 0.95 -6.59 -0.38
C ARG A 26 2.13 -6.13 0.45
N ILE A 27 2.22 -6.63 1.68
CA ILE A 27 3.32 -6.35 2.61
C ILE A 27 4.38 -7.44 2.46
N GLU A 28 5.63 -7.02 2.34
CA GLU A 28 6.79 -7.91 2.18
C GLU A 28 7.69 -7.80 3.41
N ASP A 29 7.25 -8.38 4.52
CA ASP A 29 7.90 -8.33 5.84
C ASP A 29 8.79 -9.56 6.13
N THR A 30 9.19 -10.28 5.08
CA THR A 30 9.94 -11.55 5.17
C THR A 30 11.33 -11.40 5.82
N ASP A 31 11.92 -10.20 5.83
CA ASP A 31 13.20 -9.93 6.50
C ASP A 31 13.00 -9.50 7.96
N GLN A 32 12.96 -10.50 8.84
CA GLN A 32 12.74 -10.34 10.28
C GLN A 32 13.82 -9.50 10.99
N LYS A 33 15.01 -9.33 10.42
CA LYS A 33 16.06 -8.48 11.03
C LYS A 33 15.79 -7.00 10.82
N ARG A 34 15.03 -6.65 9.78
CA ARG A 34 14.63 -5.28 9.44
C ARG A 34 13.16 -5.00 9.75
N TYR A 35 12.47 -5.96 10.35
CA TYR A 35 11.09 -5.78 10.77
C TYR A 35 11.00 -4.74 11.88
N GLU A 36 10.13 -3.76 11.68
CA GLU A 36 9.81 -2.73 12.67
C GLU A 36 8.32 -2.84 13.01
N PRO A 37 7.97 -3.18 14.28
CA PRO A 37 6.58 -3.25 14.70
C PRO A 37 5.84 -1.93 14.43
N GLY A 38 4.70 -2.01 13.75
CA GLY A 38 3.86 -0.84 13.43
C GLY A 38 4.18 -0.15 12.11
N ALA A 39 5.29 -0.48 11.43
CA ALA A 39 5.61 0.09 10.12
C ALA A 39 4.55 -0.24 9.05
N GLU A 40 3.92 -1.43 9.16
CA GLU A 40 2.78 -1.82 8.32
C GLU A 40 1.58 -0.89 8.50
N GLN A 41 1.17 -0.63 9.74
CA GLN A 41 0.05 0.26 10.03
C GLN A 41 0.34 1.69 9.56
N GLU A 42 1.56 2.18 9.78
CA GLU A 42 1.97 3.51 9.32
C GLU A 42 1.96 3.63 7.77
N LEU A 43 2.23 2.53 7.06
CA LEU A 43 2.09 2.47 5.61
C LEU A 43 0.62 2.56 5.19
N ILE A 44 -0.25 1.75 5.81
CA ILE A 44 -1.69 1.71 5.54
C ILE A 44 -2.33 3.08 5.78
N ASP A 45 -2.07 3.67 6.95
CA ASP A 45 -2.60 4.98 7.33
C ASP A 45 -2.13 6.07 6.37
N GLY A 46 -0.86 5.99 5.95
CA GLY A 46 -0.30 6.90 4.95
C GLY A 46 -1.00 6.80 3.60
N LEU A 47 -1.24 5.58 3.10
CA LEU A 47 -1.96 5.37 1.84
C LEU A 47 -3.41 5.90 1.93
N HIS A 48 -4.10 5.64 3.03
CA HIS A 48 -5.44 6.16 3.29
C HIS A 48 -5.48 7.68 3.38
N TRP A 49 -4.51 8.29 4.04
CA TRP A 49 -4.39 9.75 4.12
C TRP A 49 -4.20 10.39 2.73
N LEU A 50 -3.48 9.72 1.81
CA LEU A 50 -3.33 10.14 0.41
C LEU A 50 -4.57 9.86 -0.46
N GLY A 51 -5.61 9.19 0.06
CA GLY A 51 -6.79 8.76 -0.71
C GLY A 51 -6.52 7.57 -1.64
N LEU A 52 -5.43 6.83 -1.43
CA LEU A 52 -5.06 5.65 -2.22
C LEU A 52 -5.68 4.38 -1.63
N HIS A 53 -6.97 4.17 -1.88
CA HIS A 53 -7.68 2.98 -1.43
C HIS A 53 -7.38 1.78 -2.34
N TYR A 54 -6.80 0.74 -1.77
CA TYR A 54 -6.60 -0.56 -2.41
C TYR A 54 -7.88 -1.40 -2.35
N ASP A 55 -8.03 -2.28 -3.33
CA ASP A 55 -9.19 -3.15 -3.49
C ASP A 55 -8.99 -4.50 -2.77
N GLU A 56 -7.74 -4.89 -2.53
CA GLU A 56 -7.34 -6.08 -1.76
C GLU A 56 -6.11 -5.74 -0.92
N GLY A 57 -6.04 -6.22 0.33
CA GLY A 57 -4.96 -5.86 1.25
C GLY A 57 -4.99 -6.63 2.59
N PRO A 58 -3.96 -6.47 3.43
CA PRO A 58 -3.80 -7.23 4.68
C PRO A 58 -4.93 -6.99 5.70
N ASP A 59 -5.55 -5.80 5.70
CA ASP A 59 -6.61 -5.39 6.62
C ASP A 59 -8.03 -5.63 6.09
N ILE A 60 -8.21 -5.77 4.77
CA ILE A 60 -9.53 -5.97 4.14
C ILE A 60 -9.71 -7.33 3.45
N GLY A 61 -8.65 -8.13 3.32
CA GLY A 61 -8.64 -9.40 2.59
C GLY A 61 -8.68 -9.23 1.06
N GLY A 62 -8.92 -10.34 0.35
CA GLY A 62 -8.91 -10.42 -1.12
C GLY A 62 -8.68 -11.82 -1.63
#